data_AF-A0AAD9K745-F1
#
_entry.id   AF-A0AAD9K745-F1
#
_cell.length_a   1.000
_cell.length_b   1.000
_cell.length_c   1.000
_cell.angle_alpha   90.00
_cell.angle_beta   90.00
_cell.angle_gamma   90.00
#
_symmetry.space_group_name_H-M   'P 1'
#
loop_
_entity.id
_entity.type
_entity.pdbx_description
1 polymer ?
#
loop_
_entity_poly.entity_id
_entity_poly.type
_entity_poly.pdbx_seq_one_letter_code
_entity_poly.pdbx_strand_id
1 'polypeptide(L)'
;MYVCMYVCMYVCMYVCMYVCMYVCMYVCMYVCMYVCMYVCMYVCMYYVCMYVCMYVCMCLCMYVCMYVCMYVCMYVCMYVCMYVCMYVCMCVCMYVCMYDIYIYIYIYIYIYIYIYIYVCMYVCMYVCMSDYLR
;
A
#
# COMPACT_ATOMS: atom_id res chain seq x y z
N MET A 1 -56.40 -57.93 49.09
CA MET A 1 -56.24 -57.56 47.67
C MET A 1 -56.50 -56.09 47.39
N TYR A 2 -57.61 -55.50 47.87
CA TYR A 2 -57.93 -54.08 47.61
C TYR A 2 -56.87 -53.07 48.10
N VAL A 3 -56.28 -53.29 49.29
CA VAL A 3 -55.25 -52.40 49.83
C VAL A 3 -53.97 -52.42 48.99
N CYS A 4 -53.51 -53.61 48.55
CA CYS A 4 -52.33 -53.71 47.69
C CYS A 4 -52.54 -53.04 46.32
N MET A 5 -53.73 -53.20 45.73
CA MET A 5 -54.07 -52.54 44.45
C MET A 5 -54.12 -51.02 44.60
N TYR A 6 -54.68 -50.50 45.70
CA TYR A 6 -54.79 -49.06 45.94
C TYR A 6 -53.42 -48.42 46.20
N VAL A 7 -52.58 -49.05 47.02
CA VAL A 7 -51.21 -48.57 47.28
C VAL A 7 -50.36 -48.63 46.02
N CYS A 8 -50.46 -49.71 45.24
CA CYS A 8 -49.69 -49.83 43.99
C CYS A 8 -50.10 -48.77 42.97
N MET A 9 -51.41 -48.54 42.79
CA MET A 9 -51.93 -47.48 41.91
C MET A 9 -51.52 -46.08 42.38
N TYR A 10 -51.62 -45.80 43.67
CA TYR A 10 -51.27 -44.50 44.22
C TYR A 10 -49.77 -44.21 44.09
N VAL A 11 -48.91 -45.18 44.43
CA VAL A 11 -47.45 -45.04 44.30
C VAL A 11 -47.05 -44.93 42.84
N CYS A 12 -47.59 -45.76 41.93
CA CYS A 12 -47.29 -45.63 40.50
C CYS A 12 -47.71 -44.27 39.95
N MET A 13 -48.91 -43.80 40.26
CA MET A 13 -49.39 -42.49 39.79
C MET A 13 -48.57 -41.35 40.35
N TYR A 14 -48.26 -41.38 41.65
CA TYR A 14 -47.52 -40.32 42.31
C TYR A 14 -46.06 -40.28 41.84
N VAL A 15 -45.40 -41.44 41.74
CA VAL A 15 -44.02 -41.53 41.24
C VAL A 15 -43.95 -41.17 39.76
N CYS A 16 -44.85 -41.67 38.90
CA CYS A 16 -44.86 -41.28 37.50
C CYS A 16 -45.12 -39.78 37.33
N MET A 17 -46.11 -39.21 38.01
CA MET A 17 -46.41 -37.78 37.90
C MET A 17 -45.27 -36.93 38.44
N TYR A 18 -44.73 -37.26 39.61
CA TYR A 18 -43.68 -36.46 40.22
C TYR A 18 -42.36 -36.58 39.46
N VAL A 19 -41.96 -37.78 39.05
CA VAL A 19 -40.73 -37.99 38.27
C VAL A 19 -40.87 -37.38 36.88
N CYS A 20 -41.99 -37.59 36.17
CA CYS A 20 -42.17 -36.97 34.86
C CYS A 20 -42.19 -35.44 34.95
N MET A 21 -42.93 -34.88 35.91
CA MET A 21 -43.00 -33.42 36.06
C MET A 21 -41.65 -32.84 36.48
N TYR A 22 -40.99 -33.45 37.46
CA TYR A 22 -39.73 -32.94 37.96
C TYR A 22 -38.60 -33.11 36.95
N VAL A 23 -38.47 -34.28 36.31
CA VAL A 23 -37.43 -34.52 35.31
C VAL A 23 -37.70 -33.70 34.05
N CYS A 24 -38.93 -33.66 33.52
CA CYS A 24 -39.21 -32.83 32.34
C CYS A 24 -39.01 -31.34 32.65
N MET A 25 -39.51 -30.82 33.77
CA MET A 25 -39.35 -29.40 34.09
C MET A 25 -37.89 -29.05 34.36
N TYR A 26 -37.19 -29.86 35.15
CA TYR A 26 -35.81 -29.57 35.52
C TYR A 26 -34.86 -29.77 34.34
N VAL A 27 -34.98 -30.85 33.57
CA VAL A 27 -34.12 -31.09 32.40
C VAL A 27 -34.44 -30.10 31.30
N CYS A 28 -35.71 -29.85 30.96
CA CYS A 28 -36.02 -28.86 29.92
C CYS A 28 -35.60 -27.45 30.32
N MET A 29 -35.88 -27.01 31.55
CA MET A 29 -35.51 -25.66 31.98
C MET A 29 -34.00 -25.52 32.10
N TYR A 30 -33.32 -26.48 32.72
CA TYR A 30 -31.89 -26.39 32.93
C TYR A 30 -31.12 -26.55 31.62
N VAL A 31 -31.45 -27.54 30.79
CA VAL A 31 -30.76 -27.75 29.50
C VAL A 31 -31.08 -26.62 28.53
N CYS A 32 -32.33 -26.18 28.38
CA CYS A 32 -32.63 -25.04 27.51
C CYS A 32 -31.96 -23.76 28.00
N MET A 33 -32.03 -23.44 29.30
CA MET A 33 -31.41 -22.20 29.81
C MET A 33 -29.89 -22.24 29.72
N TYR A 34 -29.26 -23.35 30.13
CA TYR A 34 -27.80 -23.44 30.09
C TYR A 34 -27.28 -23.53 28.66
N VAL A 35 -27.85 -24.38 27.81
CA VAL A 35 -27.37 -24.53 26.43
C VAL A 35 -27.66 -23.26 25.63
N CYS A 36 -28.86 -22.68 25.71
CA CYS A 36 -29.13 -21.45 24.98
C CYS A 36 -28.27 -20.29 25.49
N MET A 37 -28.15 -20.08 26.80
CA MET A 37 -27.36 -18.96 27.32
C MET A 37 -25.87 -19.16 27.05
N TYR A 38 -25.33 -20.36 27.27
CA TYR A 38 -23.90 -20.61 27.09
C TYR A 38 -23.52 -20.63 25.61
N VAL A 39 -24.30 -21.27 24.74
CA VAL A 39 -24.01 -21.27 23.30
C VAL A 39 -24.23 -19.88 22.72
N CYS A 40 -25.32 -19.17 23.04
CA CYS A 40 -25.52 -17.83 22.51
C CYS A 40 -24.46 -16.84 23.03
N MET A 41 -24.13 -16.83 24.32
CA MET A 41 -23.14 -15.89 24.86
C MET A 41 -21.73 -16.22 24.37
N TYR A 42 -21.32 -17.49 24.43
CA TYR A 42 -19.96 -17.88 24.12
C TYR A 42 -19.68 -17.86 22.62
N VAL A 43 -20.62 -18.34 21.80
CA VAL A 43 -20.44 -18.37 20.33
C VAL A 43 -20.65 -16.98 19.74
N CYS A 44 -21.75 -16.28 20.07
CA CYS A 44 -22.04 -14.99 19.42
C CYS A 44 -21.10 -13.87 19.91
N MET A 45 -20.88 -13.73 21.22
CA MET A 45 -20.09 -12.61 21.74
C MET A 45 -18.59 -12.89 21.67
N TYR A 46 -18.16 -14.09 22.08
CA TYR A 46 -16.74 -14.38 22.18
C TYR A 46 -16.12 -14.80 20.85
N TYR A 47 -16.78 -15.68 20.10
CA TYR A 47 -16.22 -16.19 18.86
C TYR A 47 -16.46 -15.24 17.68
N VAL A 48 -17.70 -14.79 17.48
CA VAL A 48 -18.02 -13.94 16.32
C VAL A 48 -17.54 -12.51 16.54
N CYS A 49 -17.97 -11.83 17.61
CA CYS A 49 -17.58 -10.43 17.79
C CYS A 49 -16.08 -10.27 18.07
N MET A 50 -15.50 -10.98 19.03
CA MET A 50 -14.08 -10.75 19.36
C MET A 50 -13.16 -11.33 18.30
N TYR A 51 -13.32 -12.60 17.89
CA TYR A 51 -12.39 -13.20 16.94
C TYR A 51 -12.54 -12.61 15.54
N VAL A 52 -13.76 -12.47 15.01
CA VAL A 52 -13.94 -11.92 13.66
C VAL A 52 -13.62 -10.44 13.64
N CYS A 53 -14.12 -9.61 14.57
CA CYS A 53 -13.76 -8.19 14.52
C CYS A 53 -12.27 -7.96 14.80
N MET A 54 -11.66 -8.61 15.79
CA MET A 54 -10.23 -8.38 16.06
C MET A 54 -9.36 -8.92 14.94
N TYR A 55 -9.61 -10.13 14.46
CA TYR A 55 -8.76 -10.74 13.43
C TYR A 55 -8.98 -10.05 12.08
N VAL A 56 -10.22 -9.79 11.67
CA VAL A 56 -10.52 -9.11 10.41
C VAL A 56 -10.05 -7.66 10.46
N CYS A 57 -10.31 -6.90 11.53
CA CYS A 57 -9.81 -5.52 11.63
C CYS A 57 -8.28 -5.49 11.69
N MET A 58 -7.63 -6.31 12.53
CA MET A 58 -6.16 -6.30 12.62
C MET A 58 -5.52 -6.77 11.32
N CYS A 59 -6.00 -7.84 10.70
CA CYS A 59 -5.43 -8.33 9.45
C CYS A 59 -5.71 -7.38 8.29
N LEU A 60 -6.92 -6.83 8.15
CA LEU A 60 -7.21 -5.85 7.10
C LEU A 60 -6.45 -4.55 7.33
N CYS A 61 -6.40 -4.02 8.55
CA CYS A 61 -5.64 -2.80 8.84
C CYS A 61 -4.15 -3.02 8.59
N MET A 62 -3.56 -4.13 9.07
CA MET A 62 -2.14 -4.42 8.85
C MET A 62 -1.85 -4.65 7.37
N TYR A 63 -2.67 -5.44 6.67
CA TYR A 63 -2.46 -5.74 5.26
C TYR A 63 -2.66 -4.50 4.39
N VAL A 64 -3.75 -3.75 4.58
CA VAL A 64 -4.02 -2.53 3.80
C VAL A 64 -2.99 -1.45 4.12
N CYS A 65 -2.66 -1.19 5.38
CA CYS A 65 -1.65 -0.20 5.72
C CYS A 65 -0.27 -0.60 5.18
N MET A 66 0.18 -1.84 5.40
CA MET A 66 1.49 -2.29 4.91
C MET A 66 1.55 -2.32 3.39
N TYR A 67 0.51 -2.83 2.72
CA TYR A 67 0.50 -2.94 1.27
C TYR A 67 0.38 -1.56 0.62
N VAL A 68 -0.53 -0.70 1.08
CA VAL A 68 -0.69 0.65 0.54
C VAL A 68 0.53 1.51 0.85
N CYS A 69 1.04 1.52 2.09
CA CYS A 69 2.25 2.29 2.41
C CYS A 69 3.46 1.77 1.64
N MET A 70 3.73 0.47 1.64
CA MET A 70 4.89 -0.07 0.91
C MET A 70 4.76 0.15 -0.59
N TYR A 71 3.60 -0.16 -1.17
CA TYR A 71 3.42 -0.04 -2.62
C TYR A 71 3.42 1.41 -3.07
N VAL A 72 2.65 2.29 -2.42
CA VAL A 72 2.59 3.70 -2.79
C VAL A 72 3.92 4.38 -2.50
N CYS A 73 4.52 4.20 -1.31
CA CYS A 73 5.80 4.85 -1.02
C CYS A 73 6.92 4.30 -1.91
N MET A 74 7.06 2.98 -2.08
CA MET A 74 8.12 2.44 -2.93
C MET A 74 7.90 2.81 -4.40
N TYR A 75 6.69 2.66 -4.92
CA TYR A 75 6.44 2.94 -6.33
C TYR A 75 6.55 4.43 -6.64
N VAL A 76 5.94 5.30 -5.83
CA VAL A 76 6.02 6.74 -6.05
C VAL A 76 7.45 7.24 -5.82
N CYS A 77 8.11 6.86 -4.72
CA CYS A 77 9.49 7.31 -4.50
C CYS A 77 10.43 6.78 -5.57
N MET A 78 10.38 5.50 -5.93
CA MET A 78 11.28 4.93 -6.94
C MET A 78 10.98 5.52 -8.33
N TYR A 79 9.71 5.63 -8.72
CA TYR A 79 9.35 6.15 -10.03
C TYR A 79 9.66 7.63 -10.15
N VAL A 80 9.26 8.44 -9.17
CA VAL A 80 9.52 9.88 -9.19
C VAL A 80 11.02 10.15 -9.08
N CYS A 81 11.75 9.52 -8.15
CA CYS A 81 13.19 9.74 -8.03
C CYS A 81 13.93 9.26 -9.28
N MET A 82 13.66 8.05 -9.79
CA MET A 82 14.36 7.54 -10.98
C MET A 82 14.01 8.36 -12.21
N TYR A 83 12.73 8.63 -12.45
CA TYR A 83 12.31 9.35 -13.66
C TYR A 83 12.76 10.80 -13.63
N VAL A 84 12.54 11.52 -12.52
CA VAL A 84 12.94 12.93 -12.41
C VAL A 84 14.46 13.04 -12.42
N CYS A 85 15.20 12.25 -11.64
CA CYS A 85 16.66 12.34 -11.65
C CYS A 85 17.24 11.97 -13.02
N MET A 86 16.81 10.87 -13.62
CA MET A 86 17.37 10.45 -14.91
C MET A 86 17.00 11.44 -16.03
N TYR A 87 15.73 11.88 -16.09
CA TYR A 87 15.29 12.79 -17.13
C TYR A 87 15.93 14.17 -16.97
N VAL A 88 15.89 14.75 -15.76
CA VAL A 88 16.49 16.07 -15.50
C VAL A 88 18.00 16.02 -15.74
N CYS A 89 18.71 15.01 -15.22
CA CYS A 89 20.15 14.89 -15.46
C CYS A 89 20.46 14.76 -16.95
N MET A 90 19.77 13.89 -17.69
CA MET A 90 20.03 13.70 -19.11
C MET A 90 19.71 14.96 -19.93
N CYS A 91 18.57 15.60 -19.68
CA CYS A 91 18.17 16.82 -20.40
C CYS A 91 19.11 17.98 -20.11
N VAL A 92 19.46 18.19 -18.83
CA VAL A 92 20.37 19.28 -18.43
C VAL A 92 21.77 19.02 -19.00
N CYS A 93 22.31 17.81 -18.87
CA CYS A 93 23.62 17.47 -19.44
C CYS A 93 23.64 17.68 -20.95
N MET A 94 22.63 17.19 -21.67
CA MET A 94 22.53 17.38 -23.12
C MET A 94 22.44 18.86 -23.51
N TYR A 95 21.64 19.65 -22.79
CA TYR A 95 21.50 21.09 -23.07
C TYR A 95 22.81 21.84 -22.84
N VAL A 96 23.48 21.59 -21.71
CA VAL A 96 24.77 22.18 -21.37
C VAL A 96 25.81 21.81 -22.44
N CYS A 97 25.94 20.52 -22.78
CA CYS A 97 26.88 20.08 -23.80
C CYS A 97 26.63 20.73 -25.16
N MET A 98 25.38 20.83 -25.60
CA MET A 98 25.04 21.48 -26.88
C MET A 98 25.36 22.97 -26.86
N TYR A 99 25.14 23.64 -25.72
CA TYR A 99 25.45 25.05 -25.55
C TYR A 99 26.97 25.31 -25.55
N ASP A 100 27.75 24.45 -24.89
CA ASP A 100 29.22 24.52 -24.89
C ASP A 100 29.77 24.32 -26.30
N ILE A 101 29.25 23.35 -27.06
CA ILE A 101 29.63 23.12 -28.46
C ILE A 101 29.29 24.36 -29.32
N TYR A 102 28.11 24.96 -29.12
CA TYR A 102 27.71 26.17 -29.83
C TYR A 102 28.66 27.33 -29.56
N ILE A 103 29.00 27.58 -28.28
CA ILE A 103 29.96 28.62 -27.90
C ILE A 103 31.33 28.34 -28.52
N TYR A 104 31.81 27.10 -28.46
CA TYR A 104 33.09 26.72 -29.03
C TYR A 104 33.14 27.02 -30.54
N ILE A 105 32.11 26.62 -31.28
CA ILE A 105 32.00 26.88 -32.72
C ILE A 105 31.96 28.39 -33.00
N TYR A 106 31.17 29.15 -32.23
CA TYR A 106 31.07 30.60 -32.38
C TYR A 106 32.41 31.29 -32.18
N ILE A 107 33.12 30.95 -31.10
CA ILE A 107 34.45 31.49 -30.80
C ILE A 107 35.44 31.10 -31.90
N TYR A 108 35.45 29.84 -32.32
CA TYR A 108 36.35 29.37 -33.37
C TYR A 108 36.14 30.13 -34.68
N ILE A 109 34.89 30.29 -35.12
CA ILE A 109 34.54 31.04 -36.33
C ILE A 109 34.94 32.51 -36.19
N TYR A 110 34.64 33.14 -35.05
CA TYR A 110 34.99 34.53 -34.81
C TYR A 110 36.50 34.77 -34.89
N ILE A 111 37.29 33.92 -34.21
CA ILE A 111 38.76 33.99 -34.24
C ILE A 111 39.28 33.76 -35.66
N TYR A 112 38.77 32.75 -36.36
CA TYR A 112 39.18 32.43 -37.73
C TYR A 112 38.93 33.62 -38.68
N ILE A 113 37.74 34.21 -38.63
CA ILE A 113 37.38 35.38 -39.45
C ILE A 113 38.27 36.58 -39.08
N TYR A 114 38.47 36.85 -37.80
CA TYR A 114 39.30 37.96 -37.34
C TYR A 114 40.75 37.82 -37.83
N ILE A 115 41.35 36.65 -37.66
CA ILE A 115 42.71 36.36 -38.15
C ILE A 115 42.76 36.48 -39.67
N TYR A 116 41.81 35.90 -40.40
CA TYR A 116 41.77 35.96 -41.85
C TYR A 116 41.72 37.40 -42.35
N ILE A 117 40.82 38.23 -41.80
CA ILE A 117 40.72 39.65 -42.17
C ILE A 117 42.00 40.39 -41.82
N TYR A 118 42.55 40.22 -40.61
CA TYR A 118 43.77 40.90 -40.19
C TYR A 118 44.95 40.56 -41.10
N VAL A 119 45.15 39.28 -41.40
CA VAL A 119 46.21 38.81 -42.29
C VAL A 119 46.00 39.33 -43.70
N CYS A 120 44.79 39.23 -44.26
CA CYS A 120 44.49 39.77 -45.60
C CYS A 120 44.78 41.28 -45.67
N MET A 121 44.32 42.07 -44.69
CA MET A 121 44.58 43.51 -44.65
C MET A 121 46.07 43.81 -44.56
N TYR A 122 46.80 43.11 -43.70
CA TYR A 122 48.25 43.30 -43.53
C TYR A 122 49.00 42.99 -44.83
N VAL A 123 48.67 41.88 -45.49
CA VAL A 123 49.27 41.49 -46.78
C VAL A 123 48.93 42.51 -47.86
N CYS A 124 47.66 42.93 -47.99
CA CYS A 124 47.25 43.95 -48.96
C CYS A 124 48.02 45.27 -48.78
N MET A 125 48.16 45.74 -47.54
CA MET A 125 48.90 46.97 -47.23
C MET A 125 50.38 46.86 -47.59
N TYR A 126 51.01 45.71 -47.28
CA TYR A 126 52.42 45.46 -47.63
C TYR A 126 52.64 45.44 -49.15
N VAL A 127 51.76 44.77 -49.89
CA VAL A 127 51.83 44.74 -51.36
C VAL A 127 51.65 46.15 -51.93
N CYS A 128 50.61 46.88 -51.53
CA CYS A 128 50.39 48.26 -51.99
C CYS A 128 51.56 49.20 -51.70
N MET A 129 52.17 49.11 -50.52
CA MET A 129 53.38 49.91 -50.19
C MET A 129 54.58 49.50 -51.05
N SER A 130 54.75 48.21 -51.33
CA SER A 130 55.86 47.73 -52.17
C SER A 130 55.74 48.17 -53.63
N ASP A 131 54.52 48.32 -54.15
CA ASP A 131 54.27 48.85 -55.49
C ASP A 131 54.44 50.37 -55.56
N TYR A 132 54.15 51.11 -54.48
CA TYR A 132 54.33 52.57 -54.41
C TYR A 132 55.80 53.01 -54.27
N LEU A 133 56.65 52.14 -53.72
CA LEU A 133 58.09 52.37 -53.53
C LEU A 133 58.93 51.95 -54.75
N ARG A 134 58.30 51.38 -55.79
CA ARG A 134 58.90 51.05 -57.08
C ARG A 134 58.67 52.18 -58.09
#